data_AF-A0A352EVU0-F1
#
_entry.id   AF-A0A352EVU0-F1
#
_cell.length_a   1.000
_cell.length_b   1.000
_cell.length_c   1.000
_cell.angle_alpha   90.00
_cell.angle_beta   90.00
_cell.angle_gamma   90.00
#
_symmetry.space_group_name_H-M   'P 1'
#
loop_
_entity.id
_entity.type
_entity.pdbx_description
1 polymer ?
#
loop_
_entity_poly.entity_id
_entity_poly.type
_entity_poly.pdbx_seq_one_letter_code
_entity_poly.pdbx_strand_id
1 'polypeptide(L)'
;MQEIRHSFSLDANRAPQLKAIVIRLTSMNKIFLIIVILVLTPSVFGQKSTTPSLGWDLTYISVLSANRVAPDEWVRKWLGPNFQSPARQLISKWRDGPIESSVLLEHPAFHAGEHVTIWLVRTKHHAYYIELVEANPRHKLKESLSLHLYDKLFGMMSSWQQAQPLMPEDTPENGIPGYMGFLSFYNRGDSRQMLLTGEDFVICKTKKCDEAKLGRVYQALTILPRFKVQSDRRSTYNNALQLSAR
;
A
#
# COMPACT_ATOMS: atom_id res chain seq x y z
N MET A 1 10.12 88.50 46.95
CA MET A 1 11.14 89.19 46.13
C MET A 1 10.79 88.88 44.67
N GLN A 2 10.10 89.79 43.97
CA GLN A 2 10.69 90.76 43.02
C GLN A 2 11.55 90.03 41.95
N GLU A 3 11.27 90.06 40.65
CA GLU A 3 10.79 91.18 39.84
C GLU A 3 9.98 90.74 38.60
N ILE A 4 9.10 91.67 38.21
CA ILE A 4 8.29 91.75 37.00
C ILE A 4 9.15 92.38 35.89
N ARG A 5 9.00 91.97 34.61
CA ARG A 5 8.88 92.92 33.48
C ARG A 5 8.32 92.30 32.18
N HIS A 6 7.15 92.83 31.85
CA HIS A 6 6.44 92.90 30.56
C HIS A 6 7.25 93.39 29.36
N SER A 7 6.87 92.92 28.16
CA SER A 7 6.34 93.71 27.01
C SER A 7 6.30 92.82 25.75
N PHE A 8 5.16 92.36 25.21
CA PHE A 8 4.20 92.99 24.27
C PHE A 8 4.77 93.58 22.96
N SER A 9 4.38 92.99 21.82
CA SER A 9 4.00 93.63 20.54
C SER A 9 3.59 92.52 19.53
N LEU A 10 2.29 92.24 19.32
CA LEU A 10 1.34 92.80 18.32
C LEU A 10 1.59 92.40 16.85
N ASP A 11 0.68 91.53 16.39
CA ASP A 11 -0.06 91.48 15.12
C ASP A 11 0.65 91.75 13.78
N ALA A 12 0.50 90.82 12.83
CA ALA A 12 -0.64 90.88 11.89
C ALA A 12 -0.42 90.00 10.64
N ASN A 13 -1.47 89.27 10.31
CA ASN A 13 -1.98 89.04 8.94
C ASN A 13 -1.38 87.96 8.01
N ARG A 14 -2.35 87.22 7.46
CA ARG A 14 -2.42 86.50 6.18
C ARG A 14 -1.95 85.04 6.14
N ALA A 15 -2.89 84.15 6.47
CA ALA A 15 -3.28 83.10 5.51
C ALA A 15 -4.14 83.77 4.41
N PRO A 16 -4.11 83.33 3.13
CA PRO A 16 -4.71 82.04 2.80
C PRO A 16 -4.01 81.25 1.66
N GLN A 17 -4.26 79.94 1.67
CA GLN A 17 -4.56 79.11 0.50
C GLN A 17 -3.58 79.18 -0.68
N LEU A 18 -2.83 78.09 -0.91
CA LEU A 18 -2.93 77.35 -2.17
C LEU A 18 -2.11 76.06 -2.14
N LYS A 19 -2.82 74.96 -2.42
CA LYS A 19 -2.35 73.71 -3.01
C LYS A 19 -1.71 72.69 -2.06
N ALA A 20 -2.63 72.03 -1.36
CA ALA A 20 -2.68 70.58 -1.40
C ALA A 20 -2.25 70.04 -2.77
N ILE A 21 -1.04 69.43 -2.86
CA ILE A 21 -0.57 68.38 -3.78
C ILE A 21 0.79 67.90 -3.20
N VAL A 22 0.84 67.38 -1.97
CA VAL A 22 2.05 66.66 -1.47
C VAL A 22 1.68 65.41 -0.66
N ILE A 23 0.42 64.99 -0.66
CA ILE A 23 -0.01 63.79 0.07
C ILE A 23 -0.80 62.90 -0.89
N ARG A 24 -0.11 62.12 -1.73
CA ARG A 24 -0.64 60.86 -2.34
C ARG A 24 0.33 60.10 -3.28
N LEU A 25 1.64 60.15 -3.07
CA LEU A 25 2.59 59.36 -3.89
C LEU A 25 3.35 58.26 -3.12
N THR A 26 2.88 57.86 -1.94
CA THR A 26 3.48 56.75 -1.18
C THR A 26 2.56 55.53 -1.02
N SER A 27 1.31 55.60 -1.49
CA SER A 27 0.33 54.52 -1.35
C SER A 27 0.24 53.59 -2.57
N MET A 28 0.43 54.10 -3.80
CA MET A 28 0.26 53.29 -5.02
C MET A 28 1.41 52.31 -5.28
N ASN A 29 2.64 52.58 -4.82
CA ASN A 29 3.77 51.66 -5.00
C ASN A 29 3.76 50.48 -4.01
N LYS A 30 3.06 50.59 -2.86
CA LYS A 30 2.94 49.48 -1.90
C LYS A 30 1.83 48.50 -2.27
N ILE A 31 0.74 48.99 -2.87
CA ILE A 31 -0.37 48.12 -3.34
C ILE A 31 0.06 47.31 -4.57
N PHE A 32 0.82 47.92 -5.50
CA PHE A 32 1.36 47.19 -6.65
C PHE A 32 2.35 46.08 -6.24
N LEU A 33 3.15 46.30 -5.20
CA LEU A 33 4.09 45.29 -4.71
C LEU A 33 3.38 44.07 -4.12
N ILE A 34 2.26 44.25 -3.41
CA ILE A 34 1.48 43.16 -2.80
C ILE A 34 0.77 42.33 -3.88
N ILE A 35 0.26 42.95 -4.94
CA ILE A 35 -0.36 42.22 -6.07
C ILE A 35 0.69 41.44 -6.87
N VAL A 36 1.88 42.00 -7.07
CA VAL A 36 2.98 41.27 -7.75
C VAL A 36 3.49 40.09 -6.91
N ILE A 37 3.49 40.18 -5.57
CA ILE A 37 3.86 39.05 -4.68
C ILE A 37 2.79 37.96 -4.69
N LEU A 38 1.49 38.30 -4.78
CA LEU A 38 0.40 37.31 -4.89
C LEU A 38 0.33 36.61 -6.26
N VAL A 39 0.82 37.26 -7.33
CA VAL A 39 0.90 36.64 -8.68
C VAL A 39 2.19 35.83 -8.86
N LEU A 40 3.18 36.00 -7.98
CA LEU A 40 4.45 35.26 -7.99
C LEU A 40 4.54 34.16 -6.92
N THR A 41 3.48 33.86 -6.17
CA THR A 41 3.43 32.58 -5.47
C THR A 41 3.17 31.49 -6.50
N PRO A 42 4.16 30.64 -6.86
CA PRO A 42 3.86 29.49 -7.69
C PRO A 42 2.78 28.70 -6.94
N SER A 43 1.66 28.49 -7.61
CA SER A 43 0.62 27.55 -7.19
C SER A 43 1.23 26.15 -7.17
N VAL A 44 2.05 25.84 -6.16
CA VAL A 44 2.56 24.49 -5.89
C VAL A 44 1.47 23.74 -5.13
N PHE A 45 0.32 23.58 -5.77
CA PHE A 45 -0.60 22.50 -5.48
C PHE A 45 -0.91 21.71 -6.75
N GLY A 46 0.10 21.57 -7.61
CA GLY A 46 0.20 20.39 -8.46
C GLY A 46 0.68 19.22 -7.63
N GLN A 47 -0.16 18.68 -6.73
CA GLN A 47 0.04 17.32 -6.23
C GLN A 47 -0.15 16.42 -7.46
N LYS A 48 0.94 16.19 -8.19
CA LYS A 48 1.02 15.12 -9.18
C LYS A 48 0.61 13.88 -8.40
N SER A 49 -0.60 13.38 -8.67
CA SER A 49 -1.07 12.10 -8.19
C SER A 49 -0.16 11.05 -8.82
N THR A 50 1.03 10.89 -8.26
CA THR A 50 1.90 9.76 -8.52
C THR A 50 1.21 8.60 -7.84
N THR A 51 0.24 8.00 -8.54
CA THR A 51 -0.20 6.66 -8.21
C THR A 51 1.08 5.85 -8.02
N PRO A 52 1.31 5.26 -6.83
CA PRO A 52 2.57 4.57 -6.57
C PRO A 52 2.73 3.48 -7.62
N SER A 53 3.76 3.61 -8.47
CA SER A 53 4.18 2.47 -9.28
C SER A 53 4.96 1.56 -8.34
N LEU A 54 4.32 0.49 -7.87
CA LEU A 54 4.97 -0.51 -7.01
C LEU A 54 5.94 -1.40 -7.79
N GLY A 55 6.18 -1.14 -9.09
CA GLY A 55 7.13 -1.88 -9.93
C GLY A 55 6.76 -3.35 -10.18
N TRP A 56 5.60 -3.82 -9.73
CA TRP A 56 5.14 -5.18 -9.93
C TRP A 56 4.58 -5.37 -11.33
N ASP A 57 4.94 -6.48 -11.98
CA ASP A 57 4.23 -7.02 -13.12
C ASP A 57 3.01 -7.80 -12.61
N LEU A 58 1.84 -7.14 -12.61
CA LEU A 58 0.56 -7.73 -12.18
C LEU A 58 -0.06 -8.66 -13.24
N THR A 59 0.58 -8.85 -14.40
CA THR A 59 0.26 -9.95 -15.32
C THR A 59 1.01 -11.22 -14.95
N TYR A 60 2.04 -11.11 -14.10
CA TYR A 60 2.96 -12.16 -13.68
C TYR A 60 3.76 -12.84 -14.81
N ILE A 61 3.64 -12.37 -16.05
CA ILE A 61 4.33 -12.94 -17.21
C ILE A 61 5.84 -12.92 -17.00
N SER A 62 6.38 -11.84 -16.42
CA SER A 62 7.81 -11.68 -16.19
C SER A 62 8.36 -12.74 -15.22
N VAL A 63 7.69 -12.93 -14.07
CA VAL A 63 8.13 -13.91 -13.06
C VAL A 63 7.90 -15.35 -13.51
N LEU A 64 6.83 -15.62 -14.26
CA LEU A 64 6.58 -16.93 -14.87
C LEU A 64 7.64 -17.28 -15.92
N SER A 65 8.01 -16.32 -16.77
CA SER A 65 9.04 -16.48 -17.80
C SER A 65 10.43 -16.72 -17.19
N ALA A 66 10.80 -15.92 -16.18
CA ALA A 66 12.07 -16.06 -15.46
C ALA A 66 12.23 -17.46 -14.82
N ASN A 67 11.12 -18.06 -14.39
CA ASN A 67 11.08 -19.40 -13.82
C ASN A 67 10.79 -20.51 -14.84
N ARG A 68 10.76 -20.19 -16.14
CA ARG A 68 10.51 -21.14 -17.24
C ARG A 68 9.20 -21.93 -17.09
N VAL A 69 8.18 -21.31 -16.49
CA VAL A 69 6.87 -21.95 -16.30
C VAL A 69 6.20 -22.15 -17.67
N ALA A 70 5.93 -23.40 -18.03
CA ALA A 70 5.39 -23.78 -19.33
C ALA A 70 3.92 -23.32 -19.50
N PRO A 71 3.46 -23.05 -20.73
CA PRO A 71 2.09 -22.58 -20.99
C PRO A 71 0.97 -23.45 -20.43
N ASP A 72 1.20 -24.75 -20.31
CA ASP A 72 0.24 -25.76 -19.86
C ASP A 72 0.31 -26.06 -18.35
N GLU A 73 1.25 -25.45 -17.63
CA GLU A 73 1.31 -25.57 -16.18
C GLU A 73 0.08 -24.97 -15.49
N TRP A 74 -0.32 -25.58 -14.37
CA TRP A 74 -1.57 -25.26 -13.69
C TRP A 74 -1.69 -23.77 -13.35
N VAL A 75 -0.63 -23.12 -12.86
CA VAL A 75 -0.68 -21.70 -12.47
C VAL A 75 -1.08 -20.78 -13.62
N ARG A 76 -0.66 -21.09 -14.85
CA ARG A 76 -1.05 -20.32 -16.04
C ARG A 76 -2.48 -20.59 -16.47
N LYS A 77 -2.92 -21.85 -16.37
CA LYS A 77 -4.32 -22.23 -16.62
C LYS A 77 -5.25 -21.55 -15.62
N TRP A 78 -4.84 -21.46 -14.36
CA TRP A 78 -5.57 -20.78 -13.29
C TRP A 78 -5.70 -19.28 -13.55
N LEU A 79 -4.63 -18.59 -13.92
CA LEU A 79 -4.73 -17.19 -14.34
C LEU A 79 -5.68 -17.03 -15.54
N GLY A 80 -5.51 -17.87 -16.55
CA GLY A 80 -6.24 -17.73 -17.81
C GLY A 80 -5.74 -16.55 -18.67
N PRO A 81 -6.22 -16.45 -19.92
CA PRO A 81 -5.68 -15.50 -20.91
C PRO A 81 -6.03 -14.03 -20.64
N ASN A 82 -7.11 -13.78 -19.90
CA ASN A 82 -7.64 -12.44 -19.64
C ASN A 82 -7.49 -12.01 -18.19
N PHE A 83 -6.60 -12.66 -17.44
CA PHE A 83 -6.40 -12.35 -16.03
C PHE A 83 -6.09 -10.87 -15.81
N GLN A 84 -6.79 -10.27 -14.85
CA GLN A 84 -6.45 -8.95 -14.34
C GLN A 84 -6.43 -9.01 -12.82
N SER A 85 -5.23 -8.92 -12.23
CA SER A 85 -5.07 -8.88 -10.78
C SER A 85 -5.97 -7.80 -10.15
N PRO A 86 -6.84 -8.17 -9.18
CA PRO A 86 -7.62 -7.22 -8.40
C PRO A 86 -6.76 -6.13 -7.73
N ALA A 87 -5.49 -6.44 -7.45
CA ALA A 87 -4.53 -5.48 -6.90
C ALA A 87 -4.36 -4.23 -7.77
N ARG A 88 -4.53 -4.34 -9.09
CA ARG A 88 -4.46 -3.18 -10.00
C ARG A 88 -5.46 -2.10 -9.61
N GLN A 89 -6.69 -2.51 -9.28
CA GLN A 89 -7.72 -1.57 -8.83
C GLN A 89 -7.45 -1.06 -7.42
N LEU A 90 -6.95 -1.92 -6.53
CA LEU A 90 -6.59 -1.54 -5.16
C LEU A 90 -5.52 -0.44 -5.14
N ILE A 91 -4.45 -0.61 -5.93
CA ILE A 91 -3.32 0.32 -6.01
C ILE A 91 -3.77 1.65 -6.64
N SER A 92 -4.52 1.61 -7.75
CA SER A 92 -4.99 2.84 -8.43
C SER A 92 -5.95 3.68 -7.58
N LYS A 93 -6.75 3.03 -6.72
CA LYS A 93 -7.68 3.67 -5.80
C LYS A 93 -7.06 3.99 -4.43
N TRP A 94 -5.78 3.72 -4.21
CA TRP A 94 -5.11 3.97 -2.94
C TRP A 94 -5.06 5.46 -2.62
N ARG A 95 -5.48 5.85 -1.40
CA ARG A 95 -5.54 7.26 -0.97
C ARG A 95 -4.99 7.52 0.44
N ASP A 96 -4.58 6.50 1.19
CA ASP A 96 -4.17 6.64 2.60
C ASP A 96 -2.71 7.12 2.79
N GLY A 97 -2.15 7.78 1.77
CA GLY A 97 -0.79 8.33 1.77
C GLY A 97 0.24 7.47 1.02
N PRO A 98 1.50 7.90 0.95
CA PRO A 98 2.56 7.17 0.26
C PRO A 98 2.78 5.78 0.87
N ILE A 99 2.91 4.77 0.00
CA ILE A 99 3.25 3.41 0.39
C ILE A 99 4.76 3.36 0.66
N GLU A 100 5.16 3.02 1.89
CA GLU A 100 6.56 2.79 2.25
C GLU A 100 6.98 1.36 1.94
N SER A 101 6.11 0.40 2.24
CA SER A 101 6.33 -1.01 1.93
C SER A 101 5.00 -1.73 1.72
N SER A 102 5.04 -2.85 0.98
CA SER A 102 3.86 -3.65 0.72
C SER A 102 4.19 -5.12 0.43
N VAL A 103 3.27 -6.00 0.81
CA VAL A 103 3.24 -7.41 0.41
C VAL A 103 1.92 -7.67 -0.30
N LEU A 104 1.97 -8.26 -1.48
CA LEU A 104 0.79 -8.74 -2.21
C LEU A 104 0.93 -10.25 -2.41
N LEU A 105 -0.07 -10.98 -1.96
CA LEU A 105 -0.21 -12.42 -2.10
C LEU A 105 -1.44 -12.71 -2.96
N GLU A 106 -1.26 -13.43 -4.06
CA GLU A 106 -2.37 -13.89 -4.90
C GLU A 106 -2.26 -15.40 -5.14
N HIS A 107 -3.32 -16.14 -4.81
CA HIS A 107 -3.34 -17.61 -4.87
C HIS A 107 -4.79 -18.11 -5.08
N PRO A 108 -4.99 -19.38 -5.53
CA PRO A 108 -6.32 -19.96 -5.61
C PRO A 108 -6.89 -20.24 -4.22
N ALA A 109 -8.21 -20.11 -4.06
CA ALA A 109 -8.92 -20.78 -2.99
C ALA A 109 -8.85 -22.29 -3.24
N PHE A 110 -8.23 -23.04 -2.34
CA PHE A 110 -7.95 -24.48 -2.53
C PHE A 110 -9.19 -25.35 -2.79
N HIS A 111 -10.39 -24.89 -2.42
CA HIS A 111 -11.63 -25.65 -2.56
C HIS A 111 -12.42 -25.32 -3.84
N ALA A 112 -12.21 -24.16 -4.46
CA ALA A 112 -13.02 -23.68 -5.60
C ALA A 112 -12.19 -23.07 -6.75
N GLY A 113 -10.89 -22.87 -6.57
CA GLY A 113 -10.00 -22.23 -7.55
C GLY A 113 -10.16 -20.72 -7.68
N GLU A 114 -11.05 -20.10 -6.89
CA GLU A 114 -11.30 -18.65 -6.91
C GLU A 114 -10.02 -17.86 -6.62
N HIS A 115 -9.87 -16.67 -7.21
CA HIS A 115 -8.72 -15.84 -6.90
C HIS A 115 -8.86 -15.18 -5.52
N VAL A 116 -7.93 -15.52 -4.63
CA VAL A 116 -7.75 -14.86 -3.33
C VAL A 116 -6.62 -13.85 -3.47
N THR A 117 -6.89 -12.61 -3.10
CA THR A 117 -5.91 -11.51 -3.09
C THR A 117 -5.78 -10.98 -1.67
N ILE A 118 -4.60 -11.11 -1.08
CA ILE A 118 -4.25 -10.51 0.21
C ILE A 118 -3.22 -9.41 -0.04
N TRP A 119 -3.55 -8.18 0.33
CA TRP A 119 -2.69 -7.02 0.19
C TRP A 119 -2.42 -6.38 1.55
N LEU A 120 -1.17 -6.47 1.97
CA LEU A 120 -0.65 -5.84 3.18
C LEU A 120 0.11 -4.58 2.76
N VAL A 121 -0.27 -3.44 3.31
CA VAL A 121 0.29 -2.15 2.91
C VAL A 121 0.61 -1.30 4.12
N ARG A 122 1.79 -0.69 4.11
CA ARG A 122 2.27 0.19 5.17
C ARG A 122 2.56 1.58 4.61
N THR A 123 2.06 2.58 5.29
CA THR A 123 2.42 3.99 5.11
C THR A 123 3.25 4.45 6.31
N LYS A 124 3.65 5.73 6.34
CA LYS A 124 4.42 6.29 7.46
C LYS A 124 3.78 6.06 8.83
N HIS A 125 2.45 6.10 8.90
CA HIS A 125 1.71 6.13 10.17
C HIS A 125 0.74 4.97 10.35
N HIS A 126 0.41 4.24 9.29
CA HIS A 126 -0.61 3.20 9.31
C HIS A 126 -0.14 1.95 8.58
N ALA A 127 -0.70 0.81 8.95
CA ALA A 127 -0.63 -0.41 8.16
C ALA A 127 -2.03 -0.98 8.00
N TYR A 128 -2.25 -1.70 6.90
CA TYR A 128 -3.54 -2.28 6.57
C TYR A 128 -3.39 -3.70 6.04
N TYR A 129 -4.38 -4.53 6.37
CA TYR A 129 -4.67 -5.82 5.75
C TYR A 129 -5.90 -5.64 4.85
N ILE A 130 -5.78 -6.01 3.58
CA ILE A 130 -6.88 -5.99 2.63
C ILE A 130 -7.00 -7.38 2.02
N GLU A 131 -8.21 -7.91 1.98
CA GLU A 131 -8.51 -9.21 1.39
C GLU A 131 -9.65 -9.09 0.39
N LEU A 132 -9.52 -9.78 -0.74
CA LEU A 132 -10.53 -9.91 -1.79
C LEU A 132 -10.59 -11.36 -2.23
N VAL A 133 -11.81 -11.87 -2.39
CA VAL A 133 -12.10 -13.15 -3.04
C VAL A 133 -12.98 -12.88 -4.25
N GLU A 134 -12.55 -13.28 -5.45
CA GLU A 134 -13.17 -12.88 -6.72
C GLU A 134 -14.66 -13.21 -6.81
N ALA A 135 -15.07 -14.40 -6.35
CA ALA A 135 -16.47 -14.82 -6.40
C ALA A 135 -17.38 -14.07 -5.41
N ASN A 136 -16.81 -13.25 -4.52
CA ASN A 136 -17.58 -12.59 -3.49
C ASN A 136 -17.06 -11.18 -3.14
N PRO A 137 -17.25 -10.19 -4.03
CA PRO A 137 -16.77 -8.83 -3.82
C PRO A 137 -17.36 -8.12 -2.58
N ARG A 138 -18.46 -8.65 -2.00
CA ARG A 138 -19.00 -8.21 -0.71
C ARG A 138 -18.10 -8.58 0.48
N HIS A 139 -17.20 -9.56 0.31
CA HIS A 139 -16.22 -9.97 1.31
C HIS A 139 -14.91 -9.20 1.19
N LYS A 140 -14.91 -8.05 0.50
CA LYS A 140 -13.79 -7.13 0.59
C LYS A 140 -13.62 -6.70 2.04
N LEU A 141 -12.54 -7.16 2.64
CA LEU A 141 -12.16 -6.79 3.98
C LEU A 141 -11.03 -5.79 3.93
N LYS A 142 -11.10 -4.75 4.76
CA LYS A 142 -10.00 -3.83 5.02
C LYS A 142 -9.91 -3.61 6.52
N GLU A 143 -8.81 -4.01 7.11
CA GLU A 143 -8.55 -3.89 8.55
C GLU A 143 -7.27 -3.07 8.78
N SER A 144 -7.28 -2.26 9.83
CA SER A 144 -6.06 -1.60 10.30
C SER A 144 -5.18 -2.63 11.02
N LEU A 145 -3.88 -2.57 10.77
CA LEU A 145 -2.88 -3.36 11.47
C LEU A 145 -1.99 -2.43 12.29
N SER A 146 -1.56 -2.91 13.47
CA SER A 146 -0.45 -2.26 14.16
C SER A 146 0.80 -2.30 13.27
N LEU A 147 1.56 -1.20 13.23
CA LEU A 147 2.82 -1.13 12.49
C LEU A 147 3.78 -2.26 12.89
N HIS A 148 3.87 -2.56 14.20
CA HIS A 148 4.74 -3.63 14.70
C HIS A 148 4.41 -5.02 14.12
N LEU A 149 3.13 -5.40 14.08
CA LEU A 149 2.73 -6.68 13.48
C LEU A 149 3.01 -6.72 11.97
N TYR A 150 2.75 -5.61 11.28
CA TYR A 150 3.12 -5.50 9.87
C TYR A 150 4.63 -5.67 9.68
N ASP A 151 5.45 -4.92 10.41
CA ASP A 151 6.91 -4.91 10.24
C ASP A 151 7.50 -6.30 10.53
N LYS A 152 6.97 -7.00 11.53
CA LYS A 152 7.35 -8.39 11.84
C LYS A 152 7.02 -9.34 10.70
N LEU A 153 5.81 -9.26 10.16
CA LEU A 153 5.36 -10.10 9.06
C LEU A 153 6.16 -9.78 7.78
N PHE A 154 6.33 -8.50 7.46
CA PHE A 154 7.11 -8.04 6.32
C PHE A 154 8.55 -8.53 6.41
N GLY A 155 9.22 -8.34 7.55
CA GLY A 155 10.60 -8.81 7.76
C GLY A 155 10.75 -10.32 7.57
N MET A 156 9.78 -11.10 8.07
CA MET A 156 9.77 -12.55 7.87
C MET A 156 9.60 -12.92 6.38
N MET A 157 8.54 -12.43 5.74
CA MET A 157 8.21 -12.83 4.37
C MET A 157 9.22 -12.30 3.35
N SER A 158 9.71 -11.07 3.51
CA SER A 158 10.66 -10.45 2.58
C SER A 158 12.00 -11.19 2.51
N SER A 159 12.39 -11.90 3.57
CA SER A 159 13.60 -12.72 3.62
C SER A 159 13.50 -14.05 2.86
N TRP A 160 12.29 -14.46 2.46
CA TRP A 160 12.08 -15.76 1.84
C TRP A 160 12.75 -15.87 0.48
N GLN A 161 13.31 -17.05 0.23
CA GLN A 161 13.74 -17.45 -1.12
C GLN A 161 12.62 -18.26 -1.78
N GLN A 162 12.52 -18.15 -3.10
CA GLN A 162 11.57 -18.93 -3.86
C GLN A 162 11.89 -20.42 -3.73
N ALA A 163 10.89 -21.24 -3.40
CA ALA A 163 11.03 -22.69 -3.39
C ALA A 163 10.86 -23.24 -4.81
N GLN A 164 11.41 -24.41 -5.08
CA GLN A 164 11.08 -25.18 -6.28
C GLN A 164 9.89 -26.09 -5.96
N PRO A 165 8.96 -26.27 -6.91
CA PRO A 165 7.86 -27.19 -6.70
C PRO A 165 8.37 -28.62 -6.63
N LEU A 166 7.62 -29.46 -5.92
CA LEU A 166 7.83 -30.91 -5.95
C LEU A 166 7.68 -31.44 -7.37
N MET A 167 8.39 -32.52 -7.66
CA MET A 167 8.15 -33.29 -8.88
C MET A 167 6.72 -33.85 -8.86
N PRO A 168 6.08 -34.06 -10.03
CA PRO A 168 4.73 -34.61 -10.09
C PRO A 168 4.57 -35.93 -9.31
N GLU A 169 5.59 -36.79 -9.35
CA GLU A 169 5.64 -38.05 -8.62
C GLU A 169 5.73 -37.91 -7.09
N ASP A 170 6.23 -36.78 -6.59
CA ASP A 170 6.34 -36.48 -5.16
C ASP A 170 5.18 -35.60 -4.65
N THR A 171 4.39 -35.06 -5.57
CA THR A 171 3.20 -34.28 -5.25
C THR A 171 2.15 -35.19 -4.56
N PRO A 172 1.45 -34.70 -3.51
CA PRO A 172 0.37 -35.46 -2.88
C PRO A 172 -0.70 -35.91 -3.89
N GLU A 173 -1.41 -37.02 -3.63
CA GLU A 173 -2.34 -37.66 -4.58
C GLU A 173 -3.44 -36.71 -5.10
N ASN A 174 -3.87 -35.76 -4.28
CA ASN A 174 -4.84 -34.72 -4.64
C ASN A 174 -4.21 -33.32 -4.72
N GLY A 175 -2.89 -33.25 -4.70
CA GLY A 175 -2.12 -32.03 -4.83
C GLY A 175 -2.03 -31.60 -6.28
N ILE A 176 -1.91 -30.30 -6.49
CA ILE A 176 -1.63 -29.73 -7.81
C ILE A 176 -0.11 -29.62 -7.95
N PRO A 177 0.52 -30.22 -8.98
CA PRO A 177 1.96 -30.07 -9.18
C PRO A 177 2.30 -28.65 -9.66
N GLY A 178 3.53 -28.21 -9.38
CA GLY A 178 4.03 -26.91 -9.81
C GLY A 178 3.73 -25.78 -8.84
N TYR A 179 3.68 -24.56 -9.39
CA TYR A 179 3.42 -23.34 -8.61
C TYR A 179 1.92 -23.13 -8.36
N MET A 180 1.59 -22.51 -7.23
CA MET A 180 0.24 -22.26 -6.71
C MET A 180 -0.02 -20.80 -6.32
N GLY A 181 0.78 -19.85 -6.79
CA GLY A 181 0.51 -18.44 -6.53
C GLY A 181 1.71 -17.55 -6.66
N PHE A 182 1.52 -16.31 -6.22
CA PHE A 182 2.46 -15.22 -6.39
C PHE A 182 2.63 -14.46 -5.07
N LEU A 183 3.86 -14.06 -4.79
CA LEU A 183 4.18 -13.17 -3.69
C LEU A 183 5.01 -12.00 -4.22
N SER A 184 4.48 -10.79 -4.07
CA SER A 184 5.10 -9.55 -4.53
C SER A 184 5.44 -8.66 -3.33
N PHE A 185 6.65 -8.14 -3.31
CA PHE A 185 7.18 -7.25 -2.28
C PHE A 185 7.53 -5.92 -2.88
N TYR A 186 7.27 -4.86 -2.12
CA TYR A 186 7.72 -3.51 -2.39
C TYR A 186 8.30 -2.92 -1.11
N ASN A 187 9.46 -2.27 -1.21
CA ASN A 187 10.09 -1.53 -0.13
C ASN A 187 10.80 -0.29 -0.68
N ARG A 188 10.20 0.89 -0.50
CA ARG A 188 10.83 2.19 -0.79
C ARG A 188 11.49 2.29 -2.17
N GLY A 189 10.85 1.74 -3.20
CA GLY A 189 11.33 1.77 -4.58
C GLY A 189 11.88 0.44 -5.09
N ASP A 190 12.23 -0.48 -4.18
CA ASP A 190 12.69 -1.81 -4.55
C ASP A 190 11.53 -2.80 -4.59
N SER A 191 11.44 -3.56 -5.68
CA SER A 191 10.36 -4.52 -5.91
C SER A 191 10.90 -5.89 -6.26
N ARG A 192 10.25 -6.92 -5.73
CA ARG A 192 10.56 -8.32 -6.04
C ARG A 192 9.27 -9.12 -6.15
N GLN A 193 9.20 -10.04 -7.08
CA GLN A 193 8.12 -11.02 -7.17
C GLN A 193 8.71 -12.42 -7.17
N MET A 194 8.00 -13.36 -6.55
CA MET A 194 8.36 -14.77 -6.57
C MET A 194 7.11 -15.64 -6.68
N LEU A 195 7.30 -16.85 -7.20
CA LEU A 195 6.26 -17.87 -7.26
C LEU A 195 6.14 -18.61 -5.93
N LEU A 196 4.95 -19.08 -5.63
CA LEU A 196 4.67 -19.93 -4.46
C LEU A 196 4.35 -21.35 -4.92
N THR A 197 4.69 -22.33 -4.12
CA THR A 197 4.44 -23.77 -4.31
C THR A 197 3.32 -24.22 -3.39
N GLY A 198 2.81 -25.45 -3.57
CA GLY A 198 1.85 -26.02 -2.61
C GLY A 198 2.38 -26.05 -1.17
N GLU A 199 3.67 -26.37 -1.00
CA GLU A 199 4.32 -26.45 0.33
C GLU A 199 4.46 -25.10 1.03
N ASP A 200 4.39 -23.99 0.28
CA ASP A 200 4.32 -22.65 0.87
C ASP A 200 3.03 -22.44 1.67
N PHE A 201 1.97 -23.17 1.34
CA PHE A 201 0.66 -23.11 2.01
C PHE A 201 0.44 -24.29 2.94
N VAL A 202 0.68 -25.52 2.47
CA VAL A 202 0.44 -26.75 3.23
C VAL A 202 1.54 -27.76 2.95
N ILE A 203 2.17 -28.25 4.01
CA ILE A 203 3.20 -29.28 3.92
C ILE A 203 2.57 -30.63 4.26
N CYS A 204 2.53 -31.54 3.30
CA CYS A 204 2.06 -32.91 3.48
C CYS A 204 3.27 -33.83 3.70
N LYS A 205 3.30 -34.60 4.79
CA LYS A 205 4.42 -35.54 5.03
C LYS A 205 4.34 -36.81 4.18
N THR A 206 3.15 -37.15 3.71
CA THR A 206 2.87 -38.35 2.94
C THR A 206 2.09 -37.98 1.68
N LYS A 207 2.08 -38.86 0.68
CA LYS A 207 1.28 -38.67 -0.54
C LYS A 207 -0.22 -38.52 -0.27
N LYS A 208 -0.73 -39.18 0.77
CA LYS A 208 -2.15 -39.10 1.16
C LYS A 208 -2.48 -37.82 1.93
N CYS A 209 -1.47 -37.07 2.37
CA CYS A 209 -1.61 -35.88 3.22
C CYS A 209 -2.47 -36.12 4.48
N ASP A 210 -2.38 -37.33 5.05
CA ASP A 210 -3.01 -37.69 6.33
C ASP A 210 -2.46 -36.84 7.50
N GLU A 211 -1.20 -36.44 7.41
CA GLU A 211 -0.56 -35.46 8.30
C GLU A 211 -0.14 -34.20 7.53
N ALA A 212 -0.89 -33.11 7.75
CA ALA A 212 -0.61 -31.79 7.19
C ALA A 212 -0.08 -30.81 8.25
N LYS A 213 0.88 -29.98 7.84
CA LYS A 213 1.35 -28.81 8.58
C LYS A 213 1.08 -27.54 7.78
N LEU A 214 0.93 -26.42 8.47
CA LEU A 214 0.89 -25.11 7.82
C LEU A 214 2.22 -24.87 7.11
N GLY A 215 2.17 -24.48 5.85
CA GLY A 215 3.31 -23.93 5.11
C GLY A 215 3.65 -22.52 5.58
N ARG A 216 4.78 -21.99 5.11
CA ARG A 216 5.33 -20.72 5.60
C ARG A 216 4.39 -19.52 5.43
N VAL A 217 3.54 -19.50 4.40
CA VAL A 217 2.54 -18.44 4.16
C VAL A 217 1.54 -18.40 5.31
N TYR A 218 0.87 -19.52 5.61
CA TYR A 218 -0.11 -19.55 6.68
C TYR A 218 0.53 -19.43 8.06
N GLN A 219 1.74 -19.96 8.25
CA GLN A 219 2.51 -19.71 9.48
C GLN A 219 2.75 -18.20 9.68
N ALA A 220 3.18 -17.46 8.65
CA ALA A 220 3.39 -16.02 8.76
C ALA A 220 2.09 -15.26 9.05
N LEU A 221 0.99 -15.66 8.41
CA LEU A 221 -0.32 -15.02 8.63
C LEU A 221 -0.83 -15.18 10.07
N THR A 222 -0.47 -16.26 10.79
CA THR A 222 -0.84 -16.44 12.21
C THR A 222 -0.31 -15.35 13.16
N ILE A 223 0.64 -14.52 12.70
CA ILE A 223 1.08 -13.32 13.43
C ILE A 223 -0.10 -12.36 13.64
N LEU A 224 -1.01 -12.29 12.66
CA LEU A 224 -2.19 -11.44 12.75
C LEU A 224 -3.25 -12.12 13.64
N PRO A 225 -3.83 -11.39 14.62
CA PRO A 225 -4.80 -11.96 15.55
C PRO A 225 -5.96 -12.71 14.91
N ARG A 226 -6.46 -12.25 13.75
CA ARG A 226 -7.56 -12.90 13.01
C ARG A 226 -7.26 -14.36 12.60
N PHE A 227 -5.99 -14.66 12.39
CA PHE A 227 -5.52 -15.98 11.95
C PHE A 227 -5.04 -16.85 13.12
N LYS A 228 -5.09 -16.34 14.35
CA LYS A 228 -4.90 -17.13 15.57
C LYS A 228 -6.17 -17.94 15.84
N VAL A 229 -6.48 -18.87 14.95
CA VAL A 229 -7.46 -19.93 15.25
C VAL A 229 -6.86 -20.75 16.40
N GLN A 230 -7.61 -20.89 17.50
CA GLN A 230 -7.23 -21.63 18.72
C GLN A 230 -6.44 -22.89 18.36
N SER A 231 -5.12 -22.86 18.52
CA SER A 231 -4.21 -23.98 18.31
C SER A 231 -4.40 -25.10 19.36
N ASP A 232 -5.54 -25.11 20.07
CA ASP A 232 -5.77 -25.86 21.30
C ASP A 232 -6.78 -27.00 21.14
N ARG A 233 -7.23 -27.32 19.91
CA ARG A 233 -7.98 -28.56 19.66
C ARG A 233 -7.52 -29.24 18.38
N ARG A 234 -7.18 -30.53 18.56
CA ARG A 234 -6.86 -31.53 17.54
C ARG A 234 -7.81 -31.47 16.32
N SER A 235 -7.42 -30.72 15.29
CA SER A 235 -7.71 -30.99 13.87
C SER A 235 -7.15 -29.83 13.05
N THR A 236 -5.86 -29.93 12.68
CA THR A 236 -5.17 -28.94 11.85
C THR A 236 -5.70 -28.93 10.41
N TYR A 237 -6.37 -29.99 9.98
CA TYR A 237 -6.79 -30.18 8.58
C TYR A 237 -8.02 -29.33 8.22
N ASN A 238 -9.04 -29.28 9.08
CA ASN A 238 -10.27 -28.54 8.77
C ASN A 238 -10.09 -27.01 8.85
N ASN A 239 -9.11 -26.53 9.62
CA ASN A 239 -8.90 -25.09 9.82
C ASN A 239 -8.15 -24.42 8.66
N ALA A 240 -7.20 -25.12 8.02
CA ALA A 240 -6.50 -24.57 6.85
C ALA A 240 -7.44 -24.38 5.65
N LEU A 241 -8.39 -25.31 5.45
CA LEU A 241 -9.45 -25.18 4.44
C LEU A 241 -10.51 -24.14 4.83
N GLN A 242 -10.90 -24.04 6.11
CA GLN A 242 -11.86 -23.03 6.56
C GLN A 242 -11.34 -21.59 6.48
N LEU A 243 -10.03 -21.36 6.57
CA LEU A 243 -9.44 -20.02 6.36
C LEU A 243 -9.60 -19.50 4.93
N SER A 244 -9.87 -20.38 3.96
CA SER A 244 -10.20 -19.99 2.59
C SER A 244 -11.72 -19.83 2.34
N ALA A 245 -12.56 -20.23 3.29
CA ALA A 245 -14.03 -20.36 3.12
C ALA A 245 -14.84 -19.39 4.00
N ARG A 246 -14.21 -18.38 4.61
CA ARG A 246 -14.85 -17.29 5.39
C ARG A 246 -14.59 -15.95 4.72
#